data_AF-A0A4U9WJH8-F1
#
_entry.id   AF-A0A4U9WJH8-F1
#
_cell.length_a   1.000
_cell.length_b   1.000
_cell.length_c   1.000
_cell.angle_alpha   90.00
_cell.angle_beta   90.00
_cell.angle_gamma   90.00
#
_symmetry.space_group_name_H-M   'P 1'
#
loop_
_entity.id
_entity.type
_entity.pdbx_description
1 polymer ?
#
loop_
_entity_poly.entity_id
_entity_poly.type
_entity_poly.pdbx_seq_one_letter_code
_entity_poly.pdbx_strand_id
1 'polypeptide(L)'
;MNQNSIFQERKAFSAMARDAVWQLKQYLRSLNPQDRNVEIRQQRAAFVDEIVDTLFSYVAGIQNREDWQCWSMEEGCQLSRAQQLWLDPWRIKQDKDFQFERGRRGLEKGNRYRLRRLAQSPG
;
A
#
# COMPACT_ATOMS: atom_id res chain seq x y z
N MET A 1 10.18 -12.10 -7.72
CA MET A 1 9.78 -10.72 -8.09
C MET A 1 11.04 -9.87 -8.31
N ASN A 2 11.32 -9.37 -9.53
CA ASN A 2 12.50 -8.55 -9.81
C ASN A 2 12.15 -7.04 -9.83
N GLN A 3 12.07 -6.43 -8.65
CA GLN A 3 11.80 -5.01 -8.46
C GLN A 3 12.27 -4.53 -7.07
N ASN A 4 12.81 -3.31 -6.99
CA ASN A 4 13.28 -2.72 -5.72
C ASN A 4 12.14 -2.14 -4.88
N SER A 5 10.99 -1.87 -5.52
CA SER A 5 9.80 -1.32 -4.88
C SER A 5 8.53 -1.65 -5.66
N ILE A 6 7.41 -1.87 -4.95
CA ILE A 6 6.08 -2.03 -5.56
C ILE A 6 5.57 -0.75 -6.25
N PHE A 7 6.15 0.40 -5.91
CA PHE A 7 5.80 1.71 -6.46
C PHE A 7 6.60 2.07 -7.72
N GLN A 8 7.46 1.17 -8.20
CA GLN A 8 8.20 1.41 -9.44
C GLN A 8 7.23 1.60 -10.61
N GLU A 9 7.56 2.53 -11.50
CA GLU A 9 6.76 2.81 -12.68
C GLU A 9 6.57 1.53 -13.52
N ARG A 10 5.38 1.37 -14.11
CA ARG A 10 5.01 0.24 -14.99
C ARG A 10 5.00 -1.14 -14.32
N LYS A 11 5.17 -1.21 -12.99
CA LYS A 11 4.90 -2.43 -12.21
C LYS A 11 3.41 -2.56 -11.86
N ALA A 12 3.01 -3.75 -11.40
CA ALA A 12 1.61 -4.14 -11.23
C ALA A 12 0.77 -3.12 -10.44
N PHE A 13 1.20 -2.72 -9.24
CA PHE A 13 0.48 -1.70 -8.46
C PHE A 13 0.39 -0.36 -9.21
N SER A 14 1.50 0.14 -9.75
CA SER A 14 1.53 1.41 -10.48
C SER A 14 0.65 1.40 -11.72
N ALA A 15 0.47 0.25 -12.38
CA ALA A 15 -0.47 0.08 -13.48
C ALA A 15 -1.92 0.13 -12.98
N MET A 16 -2.24 -0.57 -11.90
CA MET A 16 -3.58 -0.57 -11.30
C MET A 16 -4.01 0.81 -10.79
N ALA A 17 -3.09 1.55 -10.15
CA ALA A 17 -3.37 2.88 -9.60
C ALA A 17 -3.24 4.01 -10.63
N ARG A 18 -2.88 3.70 -11.88
CA ARG A 18 -2.51 4.70 -12.89
C ARG A 18 -3.64 5.70 -13.13
N ASP A 19 -4.85 5.21 -13.29
CA ASP A 19 -5.99 6.03 -13.67
C ASP A 19 -6.40 6.96 -12.53
N ALA A 20 -6.52 6.44 -11.30
CA ALA A 20 -6.79 7.25 -10.11
C ALA A 20 -5.73 8.34 -9.88
N VAL A 21 -4.44 8.01 -10.04
CA VAL A 21 -3.34 8.99 -9.96
C VAL A 21 -3.43 10.02 -11.08
N TRP A 22 -3.78 9.61 -12.29
CA TRP A 22 -3.93 10.53 -13.42
C TRP A 22 -5.10 11.48 -13.20
N GLN A 23 -6.26 10.98 -12.77
CA GLN A 23 -7.45 11.80 -12.47
C GLN A 23 -7.15 12.81 -11.36
N LEU A 24 -6.49 12.40 -10.28
CA LEU A 24 -6.05 13.31 -9.22
C LEU A 24 -5.13 14.40 -9.76
N LYS A 25 -4.17 14.05 -10.63
CA LYS A 25 -3.28 15.05 -11.25
C LYS A 25 -4.03 16.05 -12.13
N GLN A 26 -4.98 15.59 -12.94
CA GLN A 26 -5.80 16.48 -13.77
C GLN A 26 -6.64 17.41 -12.90
N TYR A 27 -7.30 16.85 -11.88
CA TYR A 27 -8.10 17.62 -10.93
C TYR A 27 -7.27 18.69 -10.23
N LEU A 28 -6.10 18.34 -9.69
CA LEU A 28 -5.22 19.32 -9.03
C LEU A 28 -4.73 20.43 -9.97
N ARG A 29 -4.56 20.14 -11.27
CA ARG A 29 -4.17 21.14 -12.28
C ARG A 29 -5.31 22.07 -12.66
N SER A 30 -6.56 21.64 -12.54
CA SER A 30 -7.73 22.48 -12.85
C SER A 30 -8.10 23.44 -11.72
N LEU A 31 -7.54 23.27 -10.52
CA LEU A 31 -7.85 24.12 -9.36
C LEU A 31 -7.09 25.45 -9.41
N ASN A 32 -7.72 26.51 -8.91
CA ASN A 32 -7.01 27.75 -8.63
C ASN A 32 -6.25 27.62 -7.29
N PRO A 33 -4.97 28.03 -7.21
CA PRO A 33 -4.20 27.99 -5.97
C PRO A 33 -4.85 28.69 -4.76
N GLN A 34 -5.76 29.63 -5.00
CA GLN A 34 -6.48 30.35 -3.94
C GLN A 34 -7.74 29.64 -3.44
N ASP A 35 -8.16 28.55 -4.09
CA ASP A 35 -9.39 27.86 -3.73
C ASP A 35 -9.23 27.10 -2.39
N ARG A 36 -9.80 27.66 -1.33
CA ARG A 36 -9.85 27.05 0.02
C ARG A 36 -11.20 26.38 0.33
N ASN A 37 -11.79 25.72 -0.67
CA ASN A 37 -13.09 25.06 -0.52
C ASN A 37 -12.96 23.71 0.24
N VAL A 38 -13.94 23.41 1.10
CA VAL A 38 -14.11 22.10 1.76
C VAL A 38 -14.33 21.00 0.73
N GLU A 39 -15.10 21.26 -0.32
CA GLU A 39 -15.38 20.29 -1.40
C GLU A 39 -14.10 19.83 -2.09
N ILE A 40 -13.16 20.74 -2.34
CA ILE A 40 -11.84 20.40 -2.90
C ILE A 40 -11.07 19.45 -2.00
N ARG A 41 -11.13 19.67 -0.68
CA ARG A 41 -10.48 18.79 0.29
C ARG A 41 -11.12 17.40 0.30
N GLN A 42 -12.45 17.33 0.22
CA GLN A 42 -13.20 16.07 0.14
C GLN A 42 -12.89 15.33 -1.15
N GLN A 43 -12.89 16.01 -2.30
CA GLN A 43 -12.60 15.39 -3.59
C GLN A 43 -11.16 14.87 -3.65
N ARG A 44 -10.19 15.62 -3.11
CA ARG A 44 -8.81 15.14 -2.96
C ARG A 44 -8.72 13.90 -2.08
N ALA A 45 -9.48 13.86 -0.98
CA ALA A 45 -9.53 12.70 -0.10
C ALA A 45 -10.08 11.47 -0.83
N ALA A 46 -11.17 11.62 -1.59
CA ALA A 46 -11.77 10.52 -2.36
C ALA A 46 -10.78 9.87 -3.35
N PHE A 47 -10.02 10.68 -4.11
CA PHE A 47 -8.98 10.14 -5.01
C PHE A 47 -7.85 9.43 -4.26
N VAL A 48 -7.44 9.95 -3.10
CA VAL A 48 -6.42 9.31 -2.27
C VAL A 48 -6.94 7.99 -1.71
N ASP A 49 -8.20 7.95 -1.27
CA ASP A 49 -8.84 6.74 -0.77
C ASP A 49 -8.89 5.64 -1.83
N GLU A 50 -9.22 5.98 -3.08
CA GLU A 50 -9.21 5.03 -4.19
C GLU A 50 -7.81 4.44 -4.45
N ILE A 51 -6.76 5.28 -4.42
CA ILE A 51 -5.36 4.83 -4.56
C ILE A 51 -4.98 3.90 -3.40
N VAL A 52 -5.39 4.25 -2.18
CA VAL A 52 -5.13 3.46 -0.97
C VAL A 52 -5.86 2.12 -1.02
N ASP A 53 -7.11 2.09 -1.48
CA ASP A 53 -7.88 0.86 -1.63
C ASP A 53 -7.28 -0.05 -2.70
N THR A 54 -6.84 0.52 -3.81
CA THR A 54 -6.09 -0.21 -4.85
C THR A 54 -4.81 -0.83 -4.28
N LEU A 55 -4.07 -0.09 -3.45
CA LEU A 55 -2.87 -0.58 -2.79
C LEU A 55 -3.17 -1.75 -1.87
N PHE A 56 -4.20 -1.64 -1.02
CA PHE A 56 -4.56 -2.71 -0.11
C PHE A 56 -5.08 -3.95 -0.84
N SER A 57 -5.84 -3.79 -1.92
CA SER A 57 -6.29 -4.90 -2.77
C SER A 57 -5.12 -5.63 -3.42
N TYR A 58 -4.15 -4.89 -3.97
CA TYR A 58 -2.91 -5.46 -4.52
C TYR A 58 -2.11 -6.23 -3.46
N VAL A 59 -1.93 -5.64 -2.27
CA VAL A 59 -1.21 -6.28 -1.16
C VAL A 59 -1.93 -7.53 -0.66
N ALA A 60 -3.25 -7.48 -0.50
CA ALA A 60 -4.05 -8.65 -0.11
C ALA A 60 -3.92 -9.78 -1.13
N GLY A 61 -3.89 -9.47 -2.43
CA GLY A 61 -3.65 -10.44 -3.49
C GLY A 61 -2.31 -11.16 -3.37
N ILE A 62 -1.26 -10.48 -2.88
CA ILE A 62 0.05 -11.10 -2.59
C ILE A 62 -0.01 -11.90 -1.29
N GLN A 63 -0.56 -11.32 -0.22
CA GLN A 63 -0.55 -11.93 1.11
C GLN A 63 -1.43 -13.19 1.22
N ASN A 64 -2.50 -13.28 0.43
CA ASN A 64 -3.42 -14.43 0.41
C ASN A 64 -2.86 -15.65 -0.35
N ARG A 65 -1.71 -15.50 -1.03
CA ARG A 65 -1.02 -16.60 -1.72
C ARG A 65 -0.20 -17.40 -0.72
N GLU A 66 -0.84 -18.33 -0.02
CA GLU A 66 -0.17 -19.20 0.95
C GLU A 66 0.84 -20.16 0.31
N ASP A 67 0.73 -20.39 -0.99
CA ASP A 67 1.69 -21.13 -1.81
C ASP A 67 3.00 -20.34 -2.03
N TRP A 68 2.95 -19.00 -1.93
CA TRP A 68 4.12 -18.13 -2.05
C TRP A 68 4.68 -17.82 -0.67
N GLN A 69 5.21 -18.84 0.02
CA GLN A 69 5.90 -18.63 1.30
C GLN A 69 7.36 -18.30 1.04
N CYS A 70 7.91 -17.35 1.78
CA CYS A 70 9.35 -17.05 1.80
C CYS A 70 9.94 -16.60 0.45
N TRP A 71 9.12 -16.19 -0.53
CA TRP A 71 9.61 -15.63 -1.80
C TRP A 71 10.50 -14.40 -1.58
N SER A 72 10.34 -13.70 -0.45
CA SER A 72 11.20 -12.56 -0.10
C SER A 72 12.60 -12.96 0.38
N MET A 73 12.87 -14.25 0.60
CA MET A 73 14.19 -14.79 0.96
C MET A 73 15.05 -15.15 -0.26
N GLU A 74 14.44 -15.27 -1.44
CA GLU A 74 15.16 -15.59 -2.67
C GLU A 74 16.21 -14.51 -2.96
N GLU A 75 17.41 -14.90 -3.40
CA GLU A 75 18.51 -13.96 -3.72
C GLU A 75 18.12 -12.92 -4.77
N GLY A 76 17.13 -13.23 -5.61
CA GLY A 76 16.56 -12.30 -6.60
C GLY A 76 15.58 -11.27 -6.03
N CYS A 77 15.26 -11.30 -4.73
CA CYS A 77 14.35 -10.35 -4.10
C CYS A 77 15.06 -9.03 -3.80
N GLN A 78 14.73 -7.99 -4.58
CA GLN A 78 15.35 -6.67 -4.43
C GLN A 78 14.52 -5.70 -3.58
N LEU A 79 13.38 -6.13 -3.04
CA LEU A 79 12.51 -5.27 -2.24
C LEU A 79 13.20 -4.82 -0.96
N SER A 80 12.94 -3.58 -0.56
CA SER A 80 13.39 -3.07 0.75
C SER A 80 12.88 -3.93 1.91
N ARG A 81 13.64 -3.99 3.02
CA ARG A 81 13.26 -4.79 4.20
C ARG A 81 11.86 -4.46 4.72
N ALA A 82 11.46 -3.18 4.70
CA ALA A 82 10.12 -2.76 5.12
C ALA A 82 9.01 -3.31 4.21
N GLN A 83 9.24 -3.38 2.90
CA GLN A 83 8.29 -3.99 1.95
C GLN A 83 8.24 -5.51 2.11
N GLN A 84 9.37 -6.17 2.36
CA GLN A 84 9.38 -7.61 2.66
C GLN A 84 8.53 -7.91 3.90
N LEU A 85 8.77 -7.21 5.02
CA LEU A 85 8.01 -7.38 6.28
C LEU A 85 6.50 -7.16 6.12
N TRP A 86 6.11 -6.29 5.17
CA TRP A 86 4.72 -6.03 4.88
C TRP A 86 4.11 -7.07 3.93
N LEU A 87 4.81 -7.44 2.85
CA LEU A 87 4.24 -8.24 1.75
C LEU A 87 4.37 -9.76 1.92
N ASP A 88 5.35 -10.24 2.69
CA ASP A 88 5.59 -11.67 2.91
C ASP A 88 5.27 -12.05 4.37
N PRO A 89 3.99 -12.14 4.74
CA PRO A 89 3.57 -12.44 6.11
C PRO A 89 3.94 -13.87 6.53
N TRP A 90 4.12 -14.77 5.58
CA TRP A 90 4.31 -16.20 5.83
C TRP A 90 5.76 -16.57 6.15
N ARG A 91 6.73 -15.74 5.76
CA ARG A 91 8.14 -15.90 6.13
C ARG A 91 8.37 -16.03 7.64
N ILE A 92 7.49 -15.47 8.47
CA ILE A 92 7.56 -15.62 9.95
C ILE A 92 7.59 -17.08 10.41
N LYS A 93 7.07 -18.03 9.61
CA LYS A 93 7.05 -19.46 9.95
C LYS A 93 8.44 -20.10 9.89
N GLN A 94 9.36 -19.51 9.13
CA GLN A 94 10.67 -20.10 8.81
C GLN A 94 11.84 -19.21 9.25
N ASP A 95 11.62 -17.91 9.45
CA ASP A 95 12.64 -16.93 9.83
C ASP A 95 12.23 -16.21 11.13
N LYS A 96 12.87 -16.58 12.25
CA LYS A 96 12.59 -16.05 13.59
C LYS A 96 12.99 -14.58 13.73
N ASP A 97 14.07 -14.15 13.07
CA ASP A 97 14.50 -12.76 13.11
C ASP A 97 13.50 -11.87 12.36
N PHE A 98 12.99 -12.36 11.23
CA PHE A 98 11.90 -11.72 10.50
C PHE A 98 10.61 -11.64 11.33
N GLN A 99 10.26 -12.71 12.06
CA GLN A 99 9.12 -12.69 12.98
C GLN A 99 9.29 -11.62 14.06
N PHE A 100 10.47 -11.54 14.68
CA PHE A 100 10.77 -10.55 15.71
C PHE A 100 10.69 -9.11 15.15
N GLU A 101 11.34 -8.85 14.01
CA GLU A 101 11.29 -7.55 13.34
C GLU A 101 9.86 -7.13 12.98
N ARG A 102 9.06 -8.08 12.50
CA ARG A 102 7.65 -7.86 12.14
C ARG A 102 6.79 -7.60 13.38
N GLY A 103 7.01 -8.29 14.48
CA GLY A 103 6.32 -8.01 15.75
C GLY A 103 6.63 -6.60 16.26
N ARG A 104 7.89 -6.15 16.14
CA ARG A 104 8.33 -4.82 16.58
C ARG A 104 7.82 -3.68 15.69
N ARG A 105 7.61 -3.93 14.40
CA ARG A 105 7.20 -2.91 13.41
C ARG A 105 5.74 -3.01 12.94
N GLY A 106 5.09 -4.16 13.13
CA GLY A 106 3.85 -4.58 12.48
C GLY A 106 2.56 -4.00 13.06
N LEU A 107 2.62 -3.40 14.25
CA LEU A 107 1.44 -2.80 14.88
C LEU A 107 1.22 -1.32 14.51
N GLU A 108 2.23 -0.59 14.04
CA GLU A 108 2.16 0.88 14.10
C GLU A 108 1.81 1.62 12.81
N LYS A 109 2.03 1.06 11.61
CA LYS A 109 2.01 1.89 10.38
C LYS A 109 1.05 1.45 9.28
N GLY A 110 0.96 0.15 8.96
CA GLY A 110 0.07 -0.34 7.88
C GLY A 110 -1.41 -0.41 8.27
N ASN A 111 -1.71 -0.75 9.53
CA ASN A 111 -3.10 -0.92 10.01
C ASN A 111 -3.75 0.36 10.52
N ARG A 112 -2.99 1.45 10.76
CA ARG A 112 -3.57 2.70 11.30
C ARG A 112 -4.61 3.33 10.37
N TYR A 113 -4.44 3.23 9.06
CA TYR A 113 -5.42 3.78 8.10
C TYR A 113 -6.72 2.97 8.08
N ARG A 114 -6.65 1.62 8.10
CA ARG A 114 -7.83 0.74 8.14
C ARG A 114 -8.54 0.80 9.51
N LEU A 115 -7.79 0.86 10.61
CA LEU A 115 -8.35 1.05 11.96
C LEU A 115 -9.02 2.42 12.13
N ARG A 116 -8.46 3.49 11.55
CA ARG A 116 -9.14 4.80 11.52
C ARG A 116 -10.43 4.77 10.71
N ARG A 117 -10.48 4.03 9.59
CA ARG A 117 -11.69 3.86 8.78
C ARG A 117 -12.78 3.10 9.54
N LEU A 118 -12.45 1.97 10.18
CA LEU A 118 -13.40 1.20 10.99
C LEU A 118 -13.90 1.96 12.23
N ALA A 119 -13.09 2.89 12.77
CA ALA A 119 -13.50 3.75 13.88
C ALA A 119 -14.34 4.98 13.45
N GLN A 120 -14.51 5.24 12.15
CA GLN A 120 -15.23 6.40 11.61
C GLN A 120 -16.51 6.03 10.83
N SER A 121 -16.81 4.73 10.65
CA SER A 121 -18.09 4.30 10.08
C SER A 121 -19.19 4.37 11.16
N PRO A 122 -20.26 5.18 10.99
CA PRO A 122 -21.46 5.06 11.80
C PRO A 122 -22.13 3.73 11.45
N GLY A 123 -22.58 2.99 12.48
CA GLY A 123 -23.45 1.83 12.32
C GLY A 123 -24.87 2.24 11.94
#